data_AF-A0A969S206-F1
#
_entry.id   AF-A0A969S206-F1
#
_cell.length_a   1.000
_cell.length_b   1.000
_cell.length_c   1.000
_cell.angle_alpha   90.00
_cell.angle_beta   90.00
_cell.angle_gamma   90.00
#
_symmetry.space_group_name_H-M   'P 1'
#
loop_
_entity.id
_entity.type
_entity.pdbx_description
1 polymer ?
#
loop_
_entity_poly.entity_id
_entity_poly.type
_entity_poly.pdbx_seq_one_letter_code
_entity_poly.pdbx_strand_id
1 'polypeptide(L)'
;MANHAFANGAETFVDLHSIPKSAVERIEILKDGASAIYGSDAIAGVVNVIFRRDYQGIELSANSGKASEGGLRENGASLSVGFGSIGKDKYNVLAVMDYFDRDLMVFGDRKFLGNLDFRALPGGSFFPATSGGTWVRPAGVTIGPGNRAAMTPCQGTSTLQPAFAPLFQTGTVCQYTVENALTAFPEAKRLGFFSRGNLEVSPQLNAFAEVSLSQNKSAWVNQWQTVTNTTVVFDPTTGGFRTFPNIIPLSNPVSASNPYGRPASLNYTFFDVGLRTFDLTTDAYRVLAGLNGSAGRWDWNGAVGQSESKISQVTGNQVDAAQLRTFIDVGGYNFAAPTAAQTAALRVSTTRRSTSKLSFADLKATTELMQFRGPLASPAA
;
A
#
# COMPACT_ATOMS: atom_id res chain seq x y z
N MET A 1 -4.60 -9.95 -13.96
CA MET A 1 -3.80 -8.83 -14.46
C MET A 1 -2.77 -8.48 -13.40
N ALA A 2 -1.60 -9.13 -13.37
CA ALA A 2 -0.55 -8.80 -12.41
C ALA A 2 0.18 -7.54 -12.75
N ASN A 3 0.08 -6.57 -11.85
CA ASN A 3 0.91 -5.38 -11.91
C ASN A 3 1.54 -5.04 -10.55
N HIS A 4 2.18 -6.03 -9.93
CA HIS A 4 2.92 -5.81 -8.70
C HIS A 4 4.40 -5.47 -9.00
N ALA A 5 4.70 -4.16 -9.10
CA ALA A 5 6.09 -3.69 -9.04
C ALA A 5 6.56 -3.44 -7.58
N PHE A 6 5.65 -3.30 -6.62
CA PHE A 6 5.96 -3.06 -5.21
C PHE A 6 5.06 -3.90 -4.30
N ALA A 7 5.61 -4.92 -3.63
CA ALA A 7 4.88 -5.87 -2.79
C ALA A 7 4.49 -5.34 -1.39
N ASN A 8 4.83 -4.09 -1.06
CA ASN A 8 4.58 -3.51 0.27
C ASN A 8 3.59 -2.34 0.16
N GLY A 9 2.31 -2.59 0.47
CA GLY A 9 1.26 -1.56 0.61
C GLY A 9 0.62 -1.10 -0.70
N ALA A 10 0.98 -1.69 -1.85
CA ALA A 10 0.33 -1.42 -3.12
C ALA A 10 -0.94 -2.28 -3.26
N GLU A 11 -2.05 -1.79 -2.72
CA GLU A 11 -3.37 -2.31 -3.07
C GLU A 11 -3.82 -1.70 -4.41
N THR A 12 -3.59 -2.40 -5.52
CA THR A 12 -4.44 -2.22 -6.70
C THR A 12 -5.63 -3.15 -6.56
N PHE A 13 -6.64 -2.69 -5.82
CA PHE A 13 -7.94 -3.35 -5.81
C PHE A 13 -8.84 -2.65 -6.83
N VAL A 14 -9.50 -3.42 -7.69
CA VAL A 14 -10.74 -2.95 -8.32
C VAL A 14 -11.77 -3.00 -7.21
N ASP A 15 -12.25 -1.84 -6.76
CA ASP A 15 -13.26 -1.79 -5.71
C ASP A 15 -14.55 -2.44 -6.21
N LEU A 16 -14.81 -3.68 -5.81
CA LEU A 16 -16.00 -4.41 -6.20
C LEU A 16 -17.28 -3.77 -5.65
N HIS A 17 -17.19 -2.87 -4.66
CA HIS A 17 -18.34 -2.19 -4.09
C HIS A 17 -18.90 -1.08 -4.98
N SER A 18 -18.13 -0.60 -5.95
CA SER A 18 -18.62 0.44 -6.87
C SER A 18 -19.54 -0.09 -7.97
N ILE A 19 -19.47 -1.40 -8.23
CA ILE A 19 -20.28 -2.04 -9.26
C ILE A 19 -21.71 -2.28 -8.71
N PRO A 20 -22.76 -1.68 -9.30
CA PRO A 20 -24.13 -1.92 -8.86
C PRO A 20 -24.47 -3.40 -8.97
N LYS A 21 -25.03 -3.98 -7.91
CA LYS A 21 -25.53 -5.37 -7.94
C LYS A 21 -26.56 -5.56 -9.06
N SER A 22 -27.29 -4.49 -9.41
CA SER A 22 -28.27 -4.46 -10.50
C SER A 22 -27.62 -4.53 -11.90
N ALA A 23 -26.40 -4.02 -12.07
CA ALA A 23 -25.64 -4.07 -13.31
C ALA A 23 -24.85 -5.38 -13.49
N VAL A 24 -24.68 -6.15 -12.42
CA VAL A 24 -24.07 -7.49 -12.47
C VAL A 24 -25.10 -8.51 -12.96
N GLU A 25 -24.74 -9.24 -14.00
CA GLU A 25 -25.50 -10.41 -14.49
C GLU A 25 -25.14 -11.65 -13.67
N ARG A 26 -23.83 -11.92 -13.53
CA ARG A 26 -23.30 -13.02 -12.72
C ARG A 26 -21.83 -12.80 -12.36
N ILE A 27 -21.34 -13.52 -11.36
CA ILE A 27 -19.93 -13.53 -10.96
C ILE A 27 -19.41 -14.96 -11.16
N GLU A 28 -18.36 -15.10 -11.94
CA GLU A 28 -17.69 -16.37 -12.18
C GLU A 28 -16.41 -16.41 -11.33
N ILE A 29 -16.21 -17.50 -10.59
CA ILE A 29 -15.01 -17.69 -9.75
C ILE A 29 -14.26 -18.91 -10.27
N LEU A 30 -13.10 -18.67 -10.88
CA LEU A 30 -12.15 -19.70 -11.25
C LEU A 30 -11.21 -19.90 -10.06
N LYS A 31 -11.30 -21.03 -9.37
CA LYS A 31 -10.46 -21.33 -8.20
C LYS A 31 -9.09 -21.91 -8.57
N ASP A 32 -8.87 -22.17 -9.85
CA ASP A 32 -7.63 -22.73 -10.38
C ASP A 32 -6.72 -21.63 -10.91
N GLY A 33 -5.41 -21.85 -10.80
CA GLY A 33 -4.36 -20.89 -11.14
C GLY A 33 -4.36 -20.58 -12.64
N ALA A 34 -5.19 -19.64 -13.07
CA ALA A 34 -5.39 -19.31 -14.48
C ALA A 34 -4.34 -18.31 -15.01
N SER A 35 -3.12 -18.35 -14.47
CA SER A 35 -2.00 -17.43 -14.76
C SER A 35 -1.65 -17.33 -16.24
N ALA A 36 -1.85 -18.42 -16.99
CA ALA A 36 -1.60 -18.49 -18.44
C ALA A 36 -2.60 -17.65 -19.28
N ILE A 37 -3.81 -17.42 -18.76
CA ILE A 37 -4.88 -16.69 -19.48
C ILE A 37 -5.08 -15.28 -18.89
N TYR A 38 -5.00 -15.13 -17.56
CA TYR A 38 -5.33 -13.87 -16.88
C TYR A 38 -4.11 -13.12 -16.29
N GLY A 39 -2.89 -13.63 -16.51
CA GLY A 39 -1.62 -13.06 -16.04
C GLY A 39 -1.26 -13.44 -14.59
N SER A 40 -0.08 -13.04 -14.12
CA SER A 40 0.54 -13.49 -12.86
C SER A 40 -0.20 -13.15 -11.55
N ASP A 41 -1.36 -12.49 -11.60
CA ASP A 41 -2.23 -12.24 -10.41
C ASP A 41 -3.25 -13.36 -10.19
N ALA A 42 -3.41 -14.25 -11.17
CA ALA A 42 -4.33 -15.38 -11.08
C ALA A 42 -3.72 -16.59 -10.37
N ILE A 43 -2.86 -16.37 -9.36
CA ILE A 43 -2.19 -17.45 -8.60
C ILE A 43 -3.18 -18.15 -7.65
N ALA A 44 -4.10 -17.40 -7.05
CA ALA A 44 -5.11 -17.91 -6.11
C ALA A 44 -6.50 -18.12 -6.75
N GLY A 45 -6.65 -17.78 -8.04
CA GLY A 45 -7.91 -17.81 -8.77
C GLY A 45 -8.26 -16.48 -9.46
N VAL A 46 -9.38 -16.46 -10.20
CA VAL A 46 -9.89 -15.29 -10.93
C VAL A 46 -11.36 -15.09 -10.59
N VAL A 47 -11.73 -13.87 -10.21
CA VAL A 47 -13.13 -13.42 -10.11
C VAL A 47 -13.45 -12.60 -11.35
N ASN A 48 -14.31 -13.13 -12.20
CA ASN A 48 -14.80 -12.47 -13.41
C ASN A 48 -16.22 -11.95 -13.17
N VAL A 49 -16.38 -10.63 -13.14
CA VAL A 49 -17.69 -9.99 -12.97
C VAL A 49 -18.31 -9.78 -14.35
N ILE A 50 -19.40 -10.48 -14.64
CA ILE A 50 -20.13 -10.35 -15.90
C ILE A 50 -21.24 -9.32 -15.69
N PHE A 51 -21.21 -8.25 -16.49
CA PHE A 51 -22.25 -7.22 -16.50
C PHE A 51 -23.44 -7.60 -17.38
N ARG A 52 -24.62 -7.09 -17.02
CA ARG A 52 -25.85 -7.24 -17.82
C ARG A 52 -25.69 -6.53 -19.16
N ARG A 53 -26.15 -7.19 -20.23
CA ARG A 53 -26.11 -6.67 -21.61
C ARG A 53 -27.21 -5.64 -21.94
N ASP A 54 -28.23 -5.54 -21.09
CA ASP A 54 -29.41 -4.69 -21.32
C ASP A 54 -29.83 -3.98 -20.02
N TYR A 55 -28.86 -3.34 -19.35
CA TYR A 55 -29.16 -2.55 -18.15
C TYR A 55 -29.78 -1.21 -18.56
N GLN A 56 -30.93 -0.89 -17.99
CA GLN A 56 -31.66 0.36 -18.23
C GLN A 56 -32.05 0.99 -16.90
N GLY A 57 -31.76 2.28 -16.76
CA GLY A 57 -32.12 3.04 -15.57
C GLY A 57 -30.96 3.81 -14.98
N ILE A 58 -31.25 4.51 -13.89
CA ILE A 58 -30.30 5.29 -13.14
C ILE A 58 -30.29 4.76 -11.71
N GLU A 59 -29.11 4.40 -11.20
CA GLU A 59 -28.91 4.01 -9.80
C GLU A 59 -27.87 4.93 -9.18
N LEU A 60 -28.23 5.53 -8.05
CA LEU A 60 -27.34 6.30 -7.19
C LEU A 60 -27.20 5.54 -5.87
N SER A 61 -25.95 5.28 -5.47
CA SER A 61 -25.62 4.69 -4.18
C SER A 61 -24.71 5.65 -3.43
N ALA A 62 -24.94 5.77 -2.12
CA ALA A 62 -24.06 6.49 -1.21
C ALA A 62 -23.99 5.72 0.10
N ASN A 63 -22.78 5.64 0.67
CA ASN A 63 -22.56 5.05 1.98
C ASN A 63 -21.58 5.93 2.76
N SER A 64 -21.72 5.89 4.07
CA SER A 64 -20.79 6.52 5.00
C SER A 64 -20.74 5.67 6.26
N GLY A 65 -19.53 5.41 6.73
CA GLY A 65 -19.25 4.59 7.89
C GLY A 65 -18.08 5.17 8.68
N LYS A 66 -17.99 4.79 9.95
CA LYS A 66 -16.82 5.04 10.78
C LYS A 66 -16.64 3.88 11.74
N ALA A 67 -15.42 3.70 12.22
CA ALA A 67 -15.18 2.73 13.27
C ALA A 67 -15.91 3.11 14.57
N SER A 68 -16.36 2.10 15.31
CA SER A 68 -17.05 2.28 16.61
C SER A 68 -16.18 2.94 17.68
N GLU A 69 -14.87 2.68 17.65
CA GLU A 69 -13.89 3.25 18.57
C GLU A 69 -13.30 4.60 18.08
N GLY A 70 -13.77 5.12 16.94
CA GLY A 70 -13.27 6.36 16.36
C GLY A 70 -12.20 6.15 15.28
N GLY A 71 -11.94 7.23 14.52
CA GLY A 71 -11.12 7.20 13.31
C GLY A 71 -11.74 6.40 12.17
N LEU A 72 -10.95 6.16 11.13
CA LEU A 72 -11.29 5.30 9.98
C LEU A 72 -12.69 5.56 9.42
N ARG A 73 -12.97 6.82 9.07
CA ARG A 73 -14.19 7.15 8.35
C ARG A 73 -14.04 6.66 6.91
N GLU A 74 -15.09 6.06 6.39
CA GLU A 74 -15.21 5.60 5.02
C GLU A 74 -16.43 6.28 4.40
N ASN A 75 -16.28 6.78 3.18
CA ASN A 75 -17.37 7.32 2.39
C ASN A 75 -17.28 6.75 0.98
N GLY A 76 -18.41 6.34 0.45
CA GLY A 76 -18.51 5.83 -0.91
C GLY A 76 -19.70 6.44 -1.62
N ALA A 77 -19.55 6.70 -2.91
CA ALA A 77 -20.65 7.07 -3.78
C ALA A 77 -20.46 6.42 -5.15
N SER A 78 -21.54 5.98 -5.76
CA SER A 78 -21.52 5.52 -7.15
C SER A 78 -22.77 5.95 -7.89
N LEU A 79 -22.59 6.24 -9.17
CA LEU A 79 -23.67 6.57 -10.10
C LEU A 79 -23.57 5.61 -11.27
N SER A 80 -24.67 4.96 -11.61
CA SER A 80 -24.76 4.07 -12.76
C SER A 80 -25.93 4.44 -13.64
N VAL A 81 -25.67 4.53 -14.93
CA VAL A 81 -26.64 4.94 -15.95
C VAL A 81 -26.62 3.91 -17.06
N GLY A 82 -27.78 3.35 -17.34
CA GLY A 82 -28.04 2.44 -18.45
C GLY A 82 -29.10 3.01 -19.38
N PHE A 83 -28.84 2.98 -20.69
CA PHE A 83 -29.81 3.40 -21.68
C PHE A 83 -29.72 2.58 -22.97
N GLY A 84 -30.83 2.56 -23.70
CA GLY A 84 -31.01 1.70 -24.87
C GLY A 84 -31.37 0.27 -24.49
N SER A 85 -32.25 -0.35 -25.28
CA SER A 85 -32.54 -1.77 -25.21
C SER A 85 -32.02 -2.51 -26.43
N ILE A 86 -31.36 -3.65 -26.22
CA ILE A 86 -30.95 -4.50 -27.35
C ILE A 86 -32.19 -4.97 -28.12
N GLY A 87 -33.27 -5.34 -27.42
CA GLY A 87 -34.49 -5.83 -28.05
C GLY A 87 -35.24 -4.80 -28.91
N LYS A 88 -35.25 -3.52 -28.50
CA LYS A 88 -36.01 -2.45 -29.18
C LYS A 88 -35.13 -1.53 -30.02
N ASP A 89 -34.02 -1.07 -29.45
CA ASP A 89 -33.16 -0.04 -30.02
C ASP A 89 -31.92 -0.61 -30.70
N LYS A 90 -31.68 -1.93 -30.56
CA LYS A 90 -30.49 -2.64 -31.05
C LYS A 90 -29.17 -2.20 -30.41
N TYR A 91 -29.20 -1.36 -29.38
CA TYR A 91 -28.02 -0.99 -28.61
C TYR A 91 -28.33 -0.90 -27.13
N ASN A 92 -27.29 -1.03 -26.32
CA ASN A 92 -27.33 -0.73 -24.89
C ASN A 92 -25.99 -0.14 -24.46
N VAL A 93 -26.04 0.89 -23.63
CA VAL A 93 -24.85 1.50 -23.04
C VAL A 93 -25.03 1.52 -21.52
N LEU A 94 -24.02 1.04 -20.82
CA LEU A 94 -23.86 1.16 -19.37
C LEU A 94 -22.67 2.06 -19.09
N ALA A 95 -22.84 3.05 -18.22
CA ALA A 95 -21.77 3.85 -17.66
C ALA A 95 -21.86 3.87 -16.13
N VAL A 96 -20.71 3.76 -15.46
CA VAL A 96 -20.56 3.74 -14.01
C VAL A 96 -19.47 4.73 -13.62
N MET A 97 -19.74 5.57 -12.65
CA MET A 97 -18.76 6.40 -11.95
C MET A 97 -18.76 6.05 -10.48
N ASP A 98 -17.59 6.01 -9.86
CA ASP A 98 -17.46 5.67 -8.46
C ASP A 98 -16.38 6.46 -7.74
N TYR A 99 -16.66 6.72 -6.48
CA TYR A 99 -15.79 7.43 -5.57
C TYR A 99 -15.75 6.68 -4.23
N PHE A 100 -14.53 6.51 -3.71
CA PHE A 100 -14.30 5.96 -2.39
C PHE A 100 -13.24 6.80 -1.67
N ASP A 101 -13.46 7.08 -0.41
CA ASP A 101 -12.54 7.81 0.46
C ASP A 101 -12.53 7.18 1.84
N ARG A 102 -11.33 6.87 2.33
CA ARG A 102 -11.10 6.33 3.66
C ARG A 102 -9.95 7.05 4.34
N ASP A 103 -10.22 7.53 5.55
CA ASP A 103 -9.20 8.17 6.39
C ASP A 103 -8.14 7.14 6.84
N LEU A 104 -6.89 7.61 6.98
CA LEU A 104 -5.82 6.83 7.61
C LEU A 104 -6.17 6.51 9.07
N MET A 105 -5.71 5.36 9.55
CA MET A 105 -5.81 4.99 10.96
C MET A 105 -4.48 4.44 11.47
N VAL A 106 -4.05 4.92 12.62
CA VAL A 106 -2.85 4.44 13.30
C VAL A 106 -3.20 3.42 14.38
N PHE A 107 -2.23 2.63 14.83
CA PHE A 107 -2.43 1.68 15.93
C PHE A 107 -2.92 2.38 17.23
N GLY A 108 -2.51 3.64 17.43
CA GLY A 108 -2.93 4.52 18.51
C GLY A 108 -4.43 4.71 18.65
N ASP A 109 -5.17 4.63 17.54
CA ASP A 109 -6.62 4.86 17.50
C ASP A 109 -7.43 3.68 18.08
N ARG A 110 -6.78 2.62 18.56
CA ARG A 110 -7.43 1.42 19.09
C ARG A 110 -7.03 1.19 20.53
N LYS A 111 -7.98 1.06 21.46
CA LYS A 111 -7.66 0.91 22.89
C LYS A 111 -6.72 -0.25 23.19
N PHE A 112 -6.86 -1.36 22.46
CA PHE A 112 -6.04 -2.56 22.66
C PHE A 112 -4.66 -2.51 21.97
N LEU A 113 -4.44 -1.58 21.04
CA LEU A 113 -3.15 -1.40 20.32
C LEU A 113 -2.46 -0.08 20.64
N GLY A 114 -3.18 0.86 21.25
CA GLY A 114 -2.80 2.25 21.45
C GLY A 114 -2.00 2.52 22.73
N ASN A 115 -1.60 1.47 23.45
CA ASN A 115 -0.64 1.57 24.52
C ASN A 115 0.27 0.34 24.52
N LEU A 116 1.54 0.53 24.13
CA LEU A 116 2.56 -0.51 24.16
C LEU A 116 3.37 -0.51 25.47
N ASP A 117 2.97 0.28 26.47
CA ASP A 117 3.51 0.26 27.82
C ASP A 117 2.74 -0.72 28.70
N PHE A 118 3.26 -1.95 28.81
CA PHE A 118 2.67 -2.99 29.65
C PHE A 118 3.20 -2.99 31.08
N ARG A 119 4.04 -2.04 31.50
CA ARG A 119 4.68 -2.06 32.85
C ARG A 119 3.70 -2.02 34.02
N ALA A 120 2.46 -1.57 33.77
CA ALA A 120 1.39 -1.60 34.77
C ALA A 120 0.83 -3.01 35.02
N LEU A 121 1.16 -4.00 34.18
CA LEU A 121 0.67 -5.37 34.27
C LEU A 121 1.71 -6.30 34.94
N PRO A 122 1.28 -7.36 35.66
CA PRO A 122 2.20 -8.35 36.22
C PRO A 122 3.07 -9.00 35.14
N GLY A 123 4.40 -8.90 35.28
CA GLY A 123 5.36 -9.41 34.28
C GLY A 123 5.37 -8.62 32.96
N GLY A 124 4.62 -7.52 32.88
CA GLY A 124 4.56 -6.67 31.72
C GLY A 124 5.82 -5.83 31.57
N SER A 125 6.17 -5.55 30.33
CA SER A 125 7.39 -4.82 29.99
C SER A 125 7.07 -3.70 29.01
N PHE A 126 7.86 -2.64 29.05
CA PHE A 126 7.77 -1.59 28.05
C PHE A 126 8.46 -2.09 26.79
N PHE A 127 7.72 -2.55 25.79
CA PHE A 127 8.31 -3.05 24.55
C PHE A 127 8.23 -1.95 23.48
N PRO A 128 9.17 -0.97 23.46
CA PRO A 128 9.20 -0.01 22.37
C PRO A 128 9.48 -0.81 21.10
N ALA A 129 8.63 -0.67 20.09
CA ALA A 129 8.88 -1.33 18.82
C ALA A 129 10.29 -0.95 18.36
N THR A 130 11.16 -1.96 18.24
CA THR A 130 12.42 -1.89 17.51
C THR A 130 13.34 -0.73 17.87
N SER A 131 14.09 -0.81 18.99
CA SER A 131 15.33 -0.02 19.18
C SER A 131 15.22 1.52 19.12
N GLY A 132 14.01 2.07 19.03
CA GLY A 132 13.72 3.50 18.97
C GLY A 132 14.07 4.23 20.25
N GLY A 133 14.55 5.46 20.11
CA GLY A 133 14.93 6.34 21.20
C GLY A 133 16.21 7.13 20.90
N THR A 134 16.58 7.98 21.84
CA THR A 134 17.76 8.84 21.73
C THR A 134 18.68 8.66 22.93
N TRP A 135 19.86 8.10 22.69
CA TRP A 135 20.84 7.75 23.70
C TRP A 135 22.21 7.42 23.09
N VAL A 136 23.24 7.43 23.94
CA VAL A 136 24.61 7.07 23.57
C VAL A 136 25.12 5.94 24.46
N ARG A 137 26.03 5.13 23.89
CA ARG A 137 26.80 4.12 24.63
C ARG A 137 28.27 4.16 24.23
N PRO A 138 29.20 3.64 25.06
CA PRO A 138 30.58 3.50 24.62
C PRO A 138 30.71 2.72 23.32
N ALA A 139 31.53 3.21 22.39
CA ALA A 139 31.81 2.49 21.15
C ALA A 139 32.48 1.13 21.44
N GLY A 140 32.10 0.09 20.70
CA GLY A 140 32.66 -1.26 20.83
C GLY A 140 32.15 -2.09 22.03
N VAL A 141 31.25 -1.55 22.86
CA VAL A 141 30.71 -2.28 24.03
C VAL A 141 29.31 -2.83 23.73
N THR A 142 29.17 -4.15 23.70
CA THR A 142 27.92 -4.83 23.30
C THR A 142 26.98 -5.12 24.49
N ILE A 143 27.48 -5.38 25.70
CA ILE A 143 26.69 -5.75 26.90
C ILE A 143 27.36 -5.19 28.18
N GLY A 144 26.57 -4.73 29.16
CA GLY A 144 27.03 -4.47 30.54
C GLY A 144 26.27 -3.37 31.30
N PRO A 145 26.44 -3.27 32.63
CA PRO A 145 25.78 -2.26 33.46
C PRO A 145 26.37 -0.85 33.21
N GLY A 146 25.51 0.17 33.14
CA GLY A 146 25.86 1.58 33.07
C GLY A 146 26.18 2.09 31.67
N ASN A 147 25.96 1.27 30.65
CA ASN A 147 26.47 1.52 29.31
C ASN A 147 25.58 2.38 28.42
N ARG A 148 24.35 2.73 28.82
CA ARG A 148 23.50 3.66 28.06
C ARG A 148 23.26 4.96 28.84
N ALA A 149 23.40 6.08 28.15
CA ALA A 149 23.13 7.41 28.67
C ALA A 149 22.15 8.10 27.73
N ALA A 150 21.07 8.64 28.30
CA ALA A 150 20.07 9.38 27.53
C ALA A 150 20.69 10.71 27.09
N MET A 151 20.34 11.17 25.89
CA MET A 151 20.69 12.54 25.52
C MET A 151 19.55 13.44 25.98
N THR A 152 19.79 14.20 27.05
CA THR A 152 18.80 15.09 27.65
C THR A 152 19.01 16.54 27.20
N PRO A 153 17.93 17.32 27.00
CA PRO A 153 16.52 16.93 27.18
C PRO A 153 16.01 15.98 26.09
N CYS A 154 15.11 15.05 26.46
CA CYS A 154 14.47 14.16 25.51
C CYS A 154 13.64 14.95 24.48
N GLN A 155 13.73 14.56 23.22
CA GLN A 155 13.11 15.27 22.10
C GLN A 155 11.81 14.62 21.64
N GLY A 156 10.95 15.39 20.97
CA GLY A 156 9.70 14.90 20.38
C GLY A 156 8.75 14.33 21.42
N THR A 157 8.22 13.13 21.16
CA THR A 157 7.31 12.42 22.08
C THR A 157 8.04 11.49 23.05
N SER A 158 9.39 11.50 23.04
CA SER A 158 10.17 10.62 23.90
C SER A 158 10.25 11.12 25.34
N THR A 159 10.30 10.17 26.28
CA THR A 159 10.41 10.42 27.72
C THR A 159 11.64 9.71 28.27
N LEU A 160 12.20 10.23 29.36
CA LEU A 160 13.34 9.62 30.03
C LEU A 160 12.88 8.31 30.72
N GLN A 161 13.51 7.20 30.36
CA GLN A 161 13.19 5.88 30.90
C GLN A 161 14.47 5.14 31.30
N PRO A 162 14.40 4.21 32.28
CA PRO A 162 15.44 3.22 32.46
C PRO A 162 15.67 2.42 31.18
N ALA A 163 16.92 2.08 30.87
CA ALA A 163 17.24 1.21 29.73
C ALA A 163 16.56 -0.16 29.89
N PHE A 164 15.97 -0.66 28.80
CA PHE A 164 15.19 -1.90 28.79
C PHE A 164 16.02 -3.15 29.11
N ALA A 165 15.56 -3.92 30.12
CA ALA A 165 15.97 -5.30 30.41
C ALA A 165 15.01 -6.27 29.68
N PRO A 166 15.53 -7.31 28.98
CA PRO A 166 16.16 -8.43 29.69
C PRO A 166 17.62 -8.73 29.29
N LEU A 167 18.26 -7.91 28.45
CA LEU A 167 19.62 -8.18 27.94
C LEU A 167 20.78 -7.61 28.80
N PHE A 168 20.62 -7.49 30.13
CA PHE A 168 21.66 -6.97 31.05
C PHE A 168 22.20 -5.56 30.74
N GLN A 169 21.39 -4.71 30.09
CA GLN A 169 21.77 -3.33 29.83
C GLN A 169 21.12 -2.42 30.86
N THR A 170 21.91 -1.60 31.55
CA THR A 170 21.43 -0.62 32.55
C THR A 170 21.82 0.79 32.14
N GLY A 171 21.25 1.80 32.81
CA GLY A 171 21.37 3.22 32.46
C GLY A 171 20.03 3.82 32.09
N THR A 172 20.06 4.94 31.36
CA THR A 172 18.86 5.69 30.96
C THR A 172 18.83 5.91 29.46
N VAL A 173 17.63 6.04 28.90
CA VAL A 173 17.39 6.29 27.47
C VAL A 173 16.21 7.25 27.32
N CYS A 174 16.20 8.08 26.27
CA CYS A 174 14.97 8.74 25.84
C CYS A 174 14.20 7.77 24.95
N GLN A 175 13.02 7.32 25.37
CA GLN A 175 12.22 6.31 24.68
C GLN A 175 10.81 6.81 24.40
N TYR A 176 10.20 6.28 23.35
CA TYR A 176 8.86 6.63 22.90
C TYR A 176 8.11 5.39 22.46
N THR A 177 6.81 5.54 22.27
CA THR A 177 5.92 4.51 21.77
C THR A 177 5.50 4.84 20.34
N VAL A 178 5.24 3.82 19.52
CA VAL A 178 5.13 3.97 18.05
C VAL A 178 3.70 3.92 17.54
N GLU A 179 2.74 3.58 18.39
CA GLU A 179 1.35 3.32 18.02
C GLU A 179 0.69 4.51 17.32
N ASN A 180 1.00 5.73 17.76
CA ASN A 180 0.50 6.97 17.15
C ASN A 180 1.24 7.37 15.87
N ALA A 181 2.26 6.59 15.49
CA ALA A 181 3.19 6.86 14.39
C ALA A 181 3.22 5.73 13.36
N LEU A 182 2.50 4.63 13.61
CA LEU A 182 2.50 3.44 12.80
C LEU A 182 1.09 3.22 12.25
N THR A 183 0.98 3.19 10.93
CA THR A 183 -0.30 2.99 10.24
C THR A 183 -0.80 1.56 10.47
N ALA A 184 -2.04 1.44 10.92
CA ALA A 184 -2.78 0.18 10.97
C ALA A 184 -3.60 -0.03 9.69
N PHE A 185 -4.26 1.02 9.19
CA PHE A 185 -4.92 1.03 7.88
C PHE A 185 -4.53 2.28 7.09
N PRO A 186 -4.07 2.15 5.84
CA PRO A 186 -3.70 3.29 5.02
C PRO A 186 -4.93 4.10 4.60
N GLU A 187 -4.71 5.40 4.36
CA GLU A 187 -5.66 6.24 3.63
C GLU A 187 -5.87 5.64 2.24
N ALA A 188 -7.11 5.65 1.75
CA ALA A 188 -7.42 5.18 0.40
C ALA A 188 -8.43 6.12 -0.26
N LYS A 189 -8.06 6.64 -1.43
CA LYS A 189 -8.93 7.44 -2.30
C LYS A 189 -8.99 6.83 -3.68
N ARG A 190 -10.20 6.54 -4.15
CA ARG A 190 -10.43 5.89 -5.44
C ARG A 190 -11.44 6.68 -6.24
N LEU A 191 -11.14 6.85 -7.52
CA LEU A 191 -12.07 7.38 -8.51
C LEU A 191 -12.04 6.44 -9.70
N GLY A 192 -13.19 5.84 -10.00
CA GLY A 192 -13.37 4.92 -11.11
C GLY A 192 -14.38 5.45 -12.12
N PHE A 193 -14.12 5.14 -13.39
CA PHE A 193 -15.09 5.24 -14.46
C PHE A 193 -15.05 3.96 -15.29
N PHE A 194 -16.22 3.43 -15.60
CA PHE A 194 -16.38 2.29 -16.47
C PHE A 194 -17.53 2.55 -17.44
N SER A 195 -17.34 2.24 -18.71
CA SER A 195 -18.41 2.30 -19.70
C SER A 195 -18.30 1.14 -20.66
N ARG A 196 -19.45 0.57 -21.00
CA ARG A 196 -19.58 -0.49 -21.99
C ARG A 196 -20.77 -0.20 -22.90
N GLY A 197 -20.51 -0.22 -24.20
CA GLY A 197 -21.53 -0.21 -25.24
C GLY A 197 -21.65 -1.57 -25.90
N ASN A 198 -22.88 -1.99 -26.17
CA ASN A 198 -23.21 -3.15 -26.98
C ASN A 198 -24.12 -2.70 -28.14
N LEU A 199 -23.92 -3.29 -29.32
CA LEU A 199 -24.67 -3.01 -30.53
C LEU A 199 -24.99 -4.34 -31.25
N GLU A 200 -26.27 -4.64 -31.42
CA GLU A 200 -26.75 -5.71 -32.28
C GLU A 200 -26.67 -5.22 -33.74
N VAL A 201 -25.64 -5.67 -34.47
CA VAL A 201 -25.45 -5.33 -35.88
C VAL A 201 -26.40 -6.16 -36.75
N SER A 202 -26.60 -7.43 -36.38
CA SER A 202 -27.58 -8.34 -36.94
C SER A 202 -27.97 -9.38 -35.88
N PRO A 203 -29.01 -10.22 -36.11
CA PRO A 203 -29.37 -11.27 -35.16
C PRO A 203 -28.24 -12.29 -34.89
N GLN A 204 -27.23 -12.34 -35.75
CA GLN A 204 -26.07 -13.24 -35.65
C GLN A 204 -24.76 -12.50 -35.32
N LEU A 205 -24.78 -11.17 -35.17
CA LEU A 205 -23.57 -10.38 -34.96
C LEU A 205 -23.82 -9.24 -33.97
N ASN A 206 -23.06 -9.24 -32.89
CA ASN A 206 -23.08 -8.21 -31.85
C ASN A 206 -21.69 -7.61 -31.69
N ALA A 207 -21.59 -6.28 -31.78
CA ALA A 207 -20.39 -5.53 -31.47
C ALA A 207 -20.43 -5.02 -30.02
N PHE A 208 -19.25 -4.86 -29.42
CA PHE A 208 -19.14 -4.22 -28.12
C PHE A 208 -17.84 -3.44 -27.98
N ALA A 209 -17.87 -2.42 -27.14
CA ALA A 209 -16.70 -1.64 -26.76
C ALA A 209 -16.74 -1.33 -25.27
N GLU A 210 -15.57 -1.28 -24.64
CA GLU A 210 -15.37 -1.04 -23.22
C GLU A 210 -14.27 -0.01 -23.01
N VAL A 211 -14.52 0.90 -22.06
CA VAL A 211 -13.53 1.84 -21.54
C VAL A 211 -13.58 1.79 -20.02
N SER A 212 -12.42 1.64 -19.39
CA SER A 212 -12.26 1.76 -17.94
C SER A 212 -11.12 2.71 -17.64
N LEU A 213 -11.35 3.63 -16.71
CA LEU A 213 -10.39 4.58 -16.18
C LEU A 213 -10.41 4.48 -14.66
N SER A 214 -9.26 4.51 -14.01
CA SER A 214 -9.18 4.54 -12.55
C SER A 214 -7.99 5.34 -12.06
N GLN A 215 -8.19 6.06 -10.96
CA GLN A 215 -7.14 6.63 -10.15
C GLN A 215 -7.28 6.11 -8.73
N ASN A 216 -6.21 5.51 -8.21
CA ASN A 216 -6.12 5.04 -6.84
C ASN A 216 -4.98 5.78 -6.15
N LYS A 217 -5.29 6.43 -5.03
CA LYS A 217 -4.30 7.03 -4.12
C LYS A 217 -4.34 6.29 -2.80
N SER A 218 -3.16 5.97 -2.28
CA SER A 218 -2.98 5.39 -0.96
C SER A 218 -1.89 6.16 -0.25
N ALA A 219 -2.11 6.52 1.01
CA ALA A 219 -1.11 7.20 1.82
C ALA A 219 -0.98 6.52 3.18
N TRP A 220 0.26 6.39 3.65
CA TRP A 220 0.52 5.89 4.99
C TRP A 220 1.74 6.54 5.61
N VAL A 221 1.76 6.51 6.94
CA VAL A 221 2.90 6.93 7.73
C VAL A 221 3.54 5.74 8.43
N ASN A 222 4.83 5.85 8.67
CA ASN A 222 5.58 4.92 9.48
C ASN A 222 6.40 5.71 10.51
N GLN A 223 6.83 5.02 11.56
CA GLN A 223 7.62 5.60 12.63
C GLN A 223 8.79 6.44 12.12
N TRP A 224 9.17 7.44 12.90
CA TRP A 224 10.37 8.23 12.70
C TRP A 224 11.56 7.33 12.41
N GLN A 225 12.40 7.76 11.48
CA GLN A 225 13.63 7.04 11.21
C GLN A 225 14.52 7.06 12.45
N THR A 226 15.14 5.93 12.76
CA THR A 226 16.09 5.80 13.86
C THR A 226 17.38 5.23 13.33
N VAL A 227 18.50 5.85 13.68
CA VAL A 227 19.83 5.27 13.45
C VAL A 227 20.26 4.46 14.66
N THR A 228 20.76 3.26 14.43
CA THR A 228 21.20 2.30 15.43
C THR A 228 22.53 1.68 15.00
N ASN A 229 23.10 0.83 15.86
CA ASN A 229 24.31 0.07 15.51
C ASN A 229 24.07 -1.08 14.51
N THR A 230 22.83 -1.30 14.07
CA THR A 230 22.45 -2.29 13.05
C THR A 230 21.82 -1.63 11.83
N THR A 231 21.81 -0.29 11.76
CA THR A 231 21.33 0.42 10.58
C THR A 231 22.24 0.09 9.40
N VAL A 232 21.66 -0.33 8.29
CA VAL A 232 22.38 -0.70 7.07
C VAL A 232 22.14 0.39 6.02
N VAL A 233 23.21 0.77 5.33
CA VAL A 233 23.19 1.75 4.24
C VAL A 233 23.87 1.16 3.00
N PHE A 234 23.45 1.62 1.83
CA PHE A 234 24.13 1.28 0.58
C PHE A 234 25.50 1.95 0.53
N ASP A 235 26.49 1.22 0.07
CA ASP A 235 27.84 1.72 -0.17
C ASP A 235 28.09 1.82 -1.68
N PRO A 236 28.12 3.04 -2.26
CA PRO A 236 28.30 3.22 -3.68
C PRO A 236 29.72 2.85 -4.16
N THR A 237 30.71 2.83 -3.26
CA THR A 237 32.10 2.49 -3.62
C THR A 237 32.27 0.99 -3.81
N THR A 238 31.60 0.19 -2.96
CA THR A 238 31.68 -1.28 -3.03
C THR A 238 30.51 -1.92 -3.78
N GLY A 239 29.45 -1.17 -4.05
CA GLY A 239 28.21 -1.68 -4.65
C GLY A 239 27.39 -2.57 -3.72
N GLY A 240 27.77 -2.65 -2.44
CA GLY A 240 27.16 -3.51 -1.44
C GLY A 240 26.41 -2.75 -0.34
N PHE A 241 26.10 -3.47 0.73
CA PHE A 241 25.52 -2.91 1.95
C PHE A 241 26.56 -2.91 3.06
N ARG A 242 26.57 -1.84 3.87
CA ARG A 242 27.41 -1.74 5.07
C ARG A 242 26.62 -1.24 6.26
N THR A 243 27.12 -1.52 7.47
CA THR A 243 26.57 -0.90 8.68
C THR A 243 26.89 0.59 8.68
N PHE A 244 25.90 1.42 8.97
CA PHE A 244 26.10 2.86 9.11
C PHE A 244 27.04 3.12 10.29
N PRO A 245 28.17 3.83 10.08
CA PRO A 245 29.07 4.18 11.16
C PRO A 245 28.38 5.23 12.06
N ASN A 246 27.78 4.80 13.16
CA ASN A 246 27.06 5.69 14.09
C ASN A 246 27.93 6.15 15.27
N ILE A 247 29.26 6.16 15.13
CA ILE A 247 30.18 6.59 16.18
C ILE A 247 30.36 8.12 16.11
N ILE A 248 30.12 8.77 17.24
CA ILE A 248 30.39 10.20 17.46
C ILE A 248 31.80 10.34 18.05
N PRO A 249 32.72 11.07 17.39
CA PRO A 249 34.05 11.34 17.93
C PRO A 249 33.98 12.37 19.06
N LEU A 250 34.96 12.34 19.98
CA LEU A 250 35.04 13.31 21.08
C LEU A 250 35.20 14.76 20.60
N SER A 251 35.77 14.97 19.42
CA SER A 251 35.89 16.29 18.79
C SER A 251 34.54 16.90 18.38
N ASN A 252 33.48 16.09 18.27
CA ASN A 252 32.17 16.58 17.91
C ASN A 252 31.53 17.31 19.11
N PRO A 253 31.06 18.56 18.97
CA PRO A 253 30.35 19.29 20.03
C PRO A 253 29.14 18.55 20.63
N VAL A 254 28.50 17.67 19.86
CA VAL A 254 27.41 16.78 20.30
C VAL A 254 27.87 15.82 21.41
N SER A 255 29.17 15.50 21.47
CA SER A 255 29.78 14.73 22.56
C SER A 255 29.71 15.44 23.92
N ALA A 256 29.23 16.69 24.01
CA ALA A 256 28.88 17.30 25.29
C ALA A 256 27.82 16.47 26.06
N SER A 257 26.95 15.74 25.34
CA SER A 257 25.98 14.79 25.94
C SER A 257 26.54 13.37 26.12
N ASN A 258 27.82 13.13 25.80
CA ASN A 258 28.50 11.84 25.95
C ASN A 258 29.25 11.78 27.28
N PRO A 259 28.75 11.05 28.29
CA PRO A 259 29.36 11.04 29.63
C PRO A 259 30.59 10.15 29.76
N TYR A 260 31.02 9.45 28.70
CA TYR A 260 32.03 8.38 28.82
C TYR A 260 33.47 8.85 28.65
N GLY A 261 33.70 10.10 28.23
CA GLY A 261 35.06 10.60 27.96
C GLY A 261 35.80 9.83 26.86
N ARG A 262 35.09 9.06 26.03
CA ARG A 262 35.58 8.29 24.88
C ARG A 262 34.55 8.26 23.77
N PRO A 263 34.91 7.91 22.51
CA PRO A 263 33.95 7.81 21.42
C PRO A 263 32.75 6.94 21.78
N ALA A 264 31.56 7.37 21.35
CA ALA A 264 30.29 6.73 21.68
C ALA A 264 29.49 6.40 20.42
N SER A 265 28.80 5.25 20.45
CA SER A 265 27.79 4.91 19.44
C SER A 265 26.49 5.65 19.74
N LEU A 266 25.95 6.31 18.73
CA LEU A 266 24.69 7.05 18.76
C LEU A 266 23.52 6.14 18.37
N ASN A 267 22.50 6.09 19.22
CA ASN A 267 21.16 5.73 18.80
C ASN A 267 20.32 7.01 18.81
N TYR A 268 19.71 7.36 17.68
CA TYR A 268 18.98 8.62 17.55
C TYR A 268 17.75 8.46 16.68
N THR A 269 16.61 8.89 17.21
CA THR A 269 15.34 9.00 16.49
C THR A 269 15.14 10.43 15.99
N PHE A 270 14.96 10.57 14.68
CA PHE A 270 14.84 11.86 13.99
C PHE A 270 13.41 12.43 14.08
N PHE A 271 12.99 12.82 15.29
CA PHE A 271 11.68 13.43 15.53
C PHE A 271 11.46 14.71 14.71
N ASP A 272 12.52 15.49 14.55
CA ASP A 272 12.56 16.75 13.81
C ASP A 272 12.39 16.55 12.30
N VAL A 273 12.92 15.45 11.74
CA VAL A 273 12.72 15.10 10.32
C VAL A 273 11.26 14.73 10.06
N GLY A 274 10.57 14.17 11.06
CA GLY A 274 9.16 13.80 11.00
C GLY A 274 8.92 12.32 10.71
N LEU A 275 7.65 11.91 10.75
CA LEU A 275 7.25 10.55 10.39
C LEU A 275 7.60 10.27 8.93
N ARG A 276 8.04 9.06 8.63
CA ARG A 276 8.25 8.65 7.24
C ARG A 276 6.89 8.58 6.56
N THR A 277 6.74 9.30 5.46
CA THR A 277 5.49 9.31 4.68
C THR A 277 5.67 8.48 3.41
N PHE A 278 4.57 7.88 2.97
CA PHE A 278 4.52 7.10 1.75
C PHE A 278 3.24 7.46 1.02
N ASP A 279 3.39 8.07 -0.15
CA ASP A 279 2.29 8.52 -1.00
C ASP A 279 2.34 7.73 -2.30
N LEU A 280 1.36 6.86 -2.52
CA LEU A 280 1.22 6.01 -3.69
C LEU A 280 0.07 6.50 -4.56
N THR A 281 0.34 6.73 -5.85
CA THR A 281 -0.68 7.03 -6.85
C THR A 281 -0.58 6.04 -7.99
N THR A 282 -1.71 5.44 -8.35
CA THR A 282 -1.85 4.53 -9.50
C THR A 282 -2.91 5.09 -10.44
N ASP A 283 -2.51 5.40 -11.67
CA ASP A 283 -3.42 5.76 -12.76
C ASP A 283 -3.48 4.61 -13.75
N ALA A 284 -4.68 4.11 -14.07
CA ALA A 284 -4.85 3.01 -15.00
C ALA A 284 -5.98 3.25 -15.99
N TYR A 285 -5.79 2.78 -17.22
CA TYR A 285 -6.84 2.72 -18.22
C TYR A 285 -6.88 1.35 -18.91
N ARG A 286 -8.06 1.01 -19.42
CA ARG A 286 -8.28 -0.11 -20.33
C ARG A 286 -9.29 0.31 -21.39
N VAL A 287 -8.98 -0.02 -22.63
CA VAL A 287 -9.88 0.12 -23.77
C VAL A 287 -9.92 -1.20 -24.52
N LEU A 288 -11.10 -1.62 -24.95
CA LEU A 288 -11.29 -2.89 -25.65
C LEU A 288 -12.47 -2.75 -26.61
N ALA A 289 -12.34 -3.33 -27.79
CA ALA A 289 -13.44 -3.49 -28.74
C ALA A 289 -13.47 -4.94 -29.23
N GLY A 290 -14.67 -5.45 -29.48
CA GLY A 290 -14.84 -6.82 -29.91
C GLY A 290 -16.16 -7.08 -30.62
N LEU A 291 -16.24 -8.28 -31.17
CA LEU A 291 -17.38 -8.81 -31.91
C LEU A 291 -17.70 -10.19 -31.35
N ASN A 292 -18.98 -10.48 -31.20
CA ASN A 292 -19.51 -11.81 -30.95
C ASN A 292 -20.45 -12.17 -32.10
N GLY A 293 -20.38 -13.37 -32.63
CA GLY A 293 -21.31 -13.79 -33.66
C GLY A 293 -21.44 -15.28 -33.81
N SER A 294 -22.40 -15.66 -34.64
CA SER A 294 -22.68 -17.05 -34.99
C SER A 294 -22.60 -17.23 -36.50
N ALA A 295 -21.87 -18.24 -36.97
CA ALA A 295 -21.76 -18.62 -38.38
C ALA A 295 -22.03 -20.12 -38.54
N GLY A 296 -23.22 -20.46 -39.03
CA GLY A 296 -23.68 -21.85 -39.10
C GLY A 296 -23.77 -22.48 -37.70
N ARG A 297 -22.99 -23.54 -37.46
CA ARG A 297 -22.90 -24.26 -36.17
C ARG A 297 -21.83 -23.71 -35.21
N TRP A 298 -21.18 -22.62 -35.59
CA TRP A 298 -20.08 -22.04 -34.82
C TRP A 298 -20.50 -20.75 -34.16
N ASP A 299 -20.24 -20.64 -32.87
CA ASP A 299 -20.25 -19.38 -32.14
C ASP A 299 -18.82 -18.90 -31.98
N TRP A 300 -18.58 -17.63 -32.22
CA TRP A 300 -17.25 -17.04 -32.14
C TRP A 300 -17.29 -15.69 -31.43
N ASN A 301 -16.18 -15.38 -30.76
CA ASN A 301 -15.93 -14.09 -30.16
C ASN A 301 -14.49 -13.67 -30.45
N GLY A 302 -14.32 -12.43 -30.86
CA GLY A 302 -13.00 -11.82 -31.08
C GLY A 302 -12.94 -10.47 -30.41
N ALA A 303 -11.79 -10.14 -29.81
CA ALA A 303 -11.58 -8.84 -29.19
C ALA A 303 -10.14 -8.36 -29.32
N VAL A 304 -9.97 -7.06 -29.42
CA VAL A 304 -8.69 -6.37 -29.35
C VAL A 304 -8.74 -5.35 -28.22
N GLY A 305 -7.62 -5.11 -27.57
CA GLY A 305 -7.58 -4.16 -26.47
C GLY A 305 -6.20 -3.68 -26.09
N GLN A 306 -6.20 -2.60 -25.33
CA GLN A 306 -5.02 -2.00 -24.74
C GLN A 306 -5.31 -1.64 -23.29
N SER A 307 -4.34 -1.85 -22.41
CA SER A 307 -4.38 -1.38 -21.03
C SER A 307 -3.02 -0.87 -20.59
N GLU A 308 -3.03 0.10 -19.70
CA GLU A 308 -1.83 0.64 -19.07
C GLU A 308 -2.11 0.98 -17.62
N SER A 309 -1.09 0.81 -16.78
CA SER A 309 -1.12 1.25 -15.39
C SER A 309 0.22 1.90 -15.05
N LYS A 310 0.16 3.14 -14.58
CA LYS A 310 1.28 3.93 -14.11
C LYS A 310 1.21 4.04 -12.60
N ILE A 311 2.32 3.76 -11.93
CA ILE A 311 2.45 3.85 -10.48
C ILE A 311 3.54 4.86 -10.16
N SER A 312 3.26 5.79 -9.25
CA SER A 312 4.22 6.70 -8.67
C SER A 312 4.14 6.60 -7.15
N GLN A 313 5.27 6.32 -6.50
CA GLN A 313 5.39 6.30 -5.06
C GLN A 313 6.40 7.34 -4.62
N VAL A 314 5.99 8.29 -3.79
CA VAL A 314 6.87 9.22 -3.11
C VAL A 314 7.05 8.72 -1.68
N THR A 315 8.29 8.57 -1.24
CA THR A 315 8.64 8.25 0.14
C THR A 315 9.33 9.47 0.74
N GLY A 316 8.67 10.13 1.67
CA GLY A 316 9.14 11.35 2.31
C GLY A 316 9.83 11.12 3.65
N ASN A 317 10.41 12.20 4.17
CA ASN A 317 11.04 12.26 5.49
C ASN A 317 12.07 11.15 5.75
N GLN A 318 12.84 10.80 4.72
CA GLN A 318 14.01 9.94 4.87
C GLN A 318 15.20 10.77 5.34
N VAL A 319 16.12 10.11 6.02
CA VAL A 319 17.38 10.70 6.48
C VAL A 319 18.48 10.40 5.47
N ASP A 320 19.13 11.45 4.96
CA ASP A 320 20.30 11.31 4.11
C ASP A 320 21.49 10.76 4.92
N ALA A 321 21.88 9.52 4.63
CA ALA A 321 22.97 8.86 5.33
C ALA A 321 24.34 9.51 5.09
N ALA A 322 24.60 10.03 3.89
CA ALA A 322 25.87 10.68 3.58
C ALA A 322 25.98 12.01 4.34
N GLN A 323 24.93 12.82 4.28
CA GLN A 323 24.87 14.08 5.02
C GLN A 323 24.91 13.86 6.54
N LEU A 324 24.21 12.83 7.05
CA LEU A 324 24.26 12.47 8.47
C LEU A 324 25.69 12.14 8.89
N ARG A 325 26.43 11.36 8.08
CA ARG A 325 27.83 11.01 8.38
C ARG A 325 28.69 12.26 8.45
N THR A 326 28.60 13.15 7.45
CA THR A 326 29.32 14.43 7.47
C THR A 326 29.00 15.23 8.73
N PHE A 327 27.73 15.32 9.12
CA PHE A 327 27.32 16.00 10.34
C PHE A 327 27.88 15.37 11.62
N ILE A 328 28.00 14.05 11.68
CA ILE A 328 28.63 13.37 12.82
C ILE A 328 30.16 13.59 12.82
N ASP A 329 30.81 13.70 11.67
CA ASP A 329 32.26 13.92 11.59
C ASP A 329 32.66 15.34 12.03
N VAL A 330 31.95 16.35 11.55
CA VAL A 330 32.32 17.77 11.78
C VAL A 330 31.49 18.46 12.85
N GLY A 331 30.51 17.78 13.45
CA GLY A 331 29.61 18.38 14.44
C GLY A 331 28.55 19.31 13.85
N GLY A 332 28.12 19.07 12.61
CA GLY A 332 27.20 19.95 11.88
C GLY A 332 25.72 19.81 12.25
N TYR A 333 25.35 18.86 13.11
CA TYR A 333 23.96 18.61 13.51
C TYR A 333 23.83 18.57 15.04
N ASN A 334 22.94 19.37 15.60
CA ASN A 334 22.70 19.40 17.04
C ASN A 334 21.63 18.36 17.43
N PHE A 335 22.06 17.17 17.84
CA PHE A 335 21.15 16.10 18.24
C PHE A 335 20.37 16.39 19.55
N ALA A 336 20.75 17.41 20.33
CA ALA A 336 19.99 17.81 21.52
C ALA A 336 18.92 18.87 21.20
N ALA A 337 19.12 19.68 20.15
CA ALA A 337 18.21 20.72 19.72
C ALA A 337 18.48 21.10 18.25
N PRO A 338 18.01 20.28 17.28
CA PRO A 338 18.30 20.52 15.86
C PRO A 338 17.61 21.79 15.37
N THR A 339 18.30 22.56 14.54
CA THR A 339 17.71 23.74 13.87
C THR A 339 16.95 23.32 12.62
N ALA A 340 15.97 24.13 12.19
CA ALA A 340 15.21 23.86 10.97
C ALA A 340 16.11 23.70 9.72
N ALA A 341 17.21 24.45 9.64
CA ALA A 341 18.19 24.34 8.56
C ALA A 341 18.94 23.01 8.59
N GLN A 342 19.35 22.55 9.77
CA GLN A 342 20.00 21.23 9.95
C GLN A 342 19.05 20.09 9.57
N THR A 343 17.80 20.16 10.02
CA THR A 343 16.75 19.18 9.69
C THR A 343 16.47 19.16 8.18
N ALA A 344 16.33 20.33 7.54
CA ALA A 344 16.05 20.41 6.11
C ALA A 344 17.21 19.87 5.26
N ALA A 345 18.46 20.13 5.65
CA ALA A 345 19.63 19.58 4.97
C ALA A 345 19.72 18.05 5.07
N LEU A 346 19.13 17.45 6.11
CA LEU A 346 19.13 16.01 6.34
C LEU A 346 17.96 15.29 5.67
N ARG A 347 16.83 15.98 5.48
CA ARG A 347 15.59 15.42 4.98
C ARG A 347 15.66 15.21 3.48
N VAL A 348 15.46 13.97 3.05
CA VAL A 348 15.34 13.60 1.63
C VAL A 348 14.03 12.89 1.34
N SER A 349 13.56 13.03 0.10
CA SER A 349 12.41 12.29 -0.42
C SER A 349 12.84 11.53 -1.67
N THR A 350 12.33 10.32 -1.82
CA THR A 350 12.61 9.47 -2.99
C THR A 350 11.34 9.23 -3.78
N THR A 351 11.43 9.23 -5.11
CA THR A 351 10.32 8.96 -5.99
C THR A 351 10.63 7.71 -6.80
N ARG A 352 9.73 6.72 -6.74
CA ARG A 352 9.77 5.52 -7.55
C ARG A 352 8.62 5.55 -8.55
N ARG A 353 8.90 5.18 -9.80
CA ARG A 353 7.90 5.14 -10.87
C ARG A 353 7.96 3.79 -11.55
N SER A 354 6.78 3.27 -11.92
CA SER A 354 6.64 2.06 -12.72
C SER A 354 5.53 2.25 -13.75
N THR A 355 5.64 1.55 -14.87
CA THR A 355 4.61 1.56 -15.92
C THR A 355 4.52 0.17 -16.51
N SER A 356 3.29 -0.35 -16.62
CA SER A 356 3.00 -1.59 -17.33
C SER A 356 1.99 -1.31 -18.43
N LYS A 357 2.20 -1.93 -19.59
CA LYS A 357 1.36 -1.79 -20.77
C LYS A 357 1.10 -3.17 -21.35
N LEU A 358 -0.13 -3.41 -21.78
CA LEU A 358 -0.53 -4.64 -22.45
C LEU A 358 -1.42 -4.29 -23.63
N SER A 359 -1.03 -4.78 -24.81
CA SER A 359 -1.88 -4.82 -25.99
C SER A 359 -2.14 -6.28 -26.34
N PHE A 360 -3.38 -6.62 -26.69
CA PHE A 360 -3.76 -7.99 -26.97
C PHE A 360 -4.81 -8.09 -28.07
N ALA A 361 -4.85 -9.26 -28.68
CA ALA A 361 -5.91 -9.71 -29.57
C ALA A 361 -6.25 -11.16 -29.18
N ASP A 362 -7.54 -11.46 -29.06
CA ASP A 362 -8.07 -12.77 -28.72
C ASP A 362 -9.14 -13.17 -29.73
N LEU A 363 -9.16 -14.45 -30.11
CA LEU A 363 -10.18 -15.05 -30.95
C LEU A 363 -10.48 -16.44 -30.40
N LYS A 364 -11.75 -16.67 -30.08
CA LYS A 364 -12.27 -17.97 -29.67
C LYS A 364 -13.46 -18.34 -30.55
N ALA A 365 -13.51 -19.61 -30.93
CA ALA A 365 -14.62 -20.20 -31.67
C ALA A 365 -15.01 -21.52 -31.00
N THR A 366 -16.30 -21.83 -30.96
CA THR A 366 -16.83 -23.04 -30.34
C THR A 366 -17.93 -23.60 -31.22
N THR A 367 -17.99 -24.93 -31.33
CA THR A 367 -19.07 -25.66 -32.02
C THR A 367 -19.41 -26.91 -31.25
N GLU A 368 -20.64 -27.38 -31.37
CA GLU A 368 -21.05 -28.68 -30.85
C GLU A 368 -20.68 -29.77 -31.86
N LEU A 369 -19.90 -30.78 -31.45
CA LEU A 369 -19.46 -31.89 -32.32
C LEU A 369 -20.48 -33.04 -32.34
N MET A 370 -20.98 -33.43 -31.16
CA MET A 370 -22.07 -34.37 -30.98
C MET A 370 -22.61 -34.31 -29.55
N GLN A 371 -23.91 -34.54 -29.40
CA GLN A 371 -24.57 -34.67 -28.11
C GLN A 371 -24.59 -36.16 -27.72
N PHE A 372 -23.85 -36.56 -26.68
CA PHE A 372 -23.93 -37.95 -26.20
C PHE A 372 -25.31 -38.21 -25.59
N ARG A 373 -26.03 -39.21 -26.08
CA ARG A 373 -27.25 -39.69 -25.43
C ARG A 373 -26.86 -40.31 -24.08
N GLY A 374 -27.16 -39.62 -22.98
CA GLY A 374 -27.10 -40.20 -21.64
C GLY A 374 -28.08 -41.39 -21.51
N PRO A 375 -27.87 -42.29 -20.54
CA PRO A 375 -28.73 -43.46 -20.39
C PRO A 375 -30.19 -43.02 -20.16
N LEU A 376 -31.10 -43.56 -20.98
CA LEU A 376 -32.54 -43.46 -20.78
C LEU A 376 -32.84 -43.93 -19.34
N ALA A 377 -33.33 -43.02 -18.50
CA ALA A 377 -33.95 -43.43 -17.25
C ALA A 377 -35.11 -44.36 -17.61
N SER A 378 -35.01 -45.64 -17.22
CA SER A 378 -36.11 -46.59 -17.34
C SER A 378 -37.33 -45.98 -16.64
N PRO A 379 -38.54 -46.01 -17.24
CA PRO A 379 -39.73 -45.72 -16.48
C PRO A 379 -39.81 -46.75 -15.35
N ALA A 380 -39.94 -46.27 -14.12
CA ALA A 380 -40.23 -47.13 -12.98
C ALA A 380 -41.57 -47.84 -13.25
N ALA A 381 -41.56 -49.18 -13.17
CA ALA A 381 -42.74 -50.01 -13.17
C ALA A 381 -43.46 -49.96 -11.82
#